data_AF-A0A139WKJ0-F1
#
_entry.id   AF-A0A139WKJ0-F1
#
_cell.length_a   1.000
_cell.length_b   1.000
_cell.length_c   1.000
_cell.angle_alpha   90.00
_cell.angle_beta   90.00
_cell.angle_gamma   90.00
#
_symmetry.space_group_name_H-M   'P 1'
#
loop_
_entity.id
_entity.type
_entity.pdbx_description
1 polymer ?
#
loop_
_entity_poly.entity_id
_entity_poly.type
_entity_poly.pdbx_seq_one_letter_code
_entity_poly.pdbx_strand_id
1 'polypeptide(L)'
;MNRLTFSVAIIISVVSVTTGSPGKKLNMFHKHFAAVDKFKCKDPQPRAIAISEFLNKSIISEANLMISPDITVLHRCGQAGCCHKNKTCQAHKTETVTLVFLINKKRSHKEYIDVTAQNHTECECQPLVNNPK
;
A
#
# COMPACT_ATOMS: atom_id res chain seq x y z
N MET A 1 -78.88 -9.43 22.80
CA MET A 1 -77.83 -10.47 22.69
C MET A 1 -76.87 -10.05 21.58
N ASN A 2 -75.58 -10.00 21.92
CA ASN A 2 -74.45 -9.34 21.24
C ASN A 2 -74.33 -9.55 19.72
N ARG A 3 -74.02 -8.46 19.00
CA ARG A 3 -73.22 -8.53 17.76
C ARG A 3 -71.93 -7.74 17.97
N LEU A 4 -70.86 -8.51 18.17
CA LEU A 4 -69.48 -8.09 18.35
C LEU A 4 -68.92 -7.71 16.97
N THR A 5 -68.63 -6.44 16.74
CA THR A 5 -67.93 -5.99 15.52
C THR A 5 -66.42 -6.12 15.76
N PHE A 6 -65.78 -7.09 15.12
CA PHE A 6 -64.32 -7.25 15.13
C PHE A 6 -63.66 -6.22 14.21
N SER A 7 -63.09 -5.17 14.79
CA SER A 7 -62.22 -4.24 14.07
C SER A 7 -60.84 -4.87 13.92
N VAL A 8 -60.54 -5.43 12.75
CA VAL A 8 -59.19 -5.91 12.42
C VAL A 8 -58.29 -4.70 12.18
N ALA A 9 -57.46 -4.36 13.16
CA ALA A 9 -56.43 -3.34 13.02
C ALA A 9 -55.27 -3.91 12.18
N ILE A 10 -55.23 -3.57 10.90
CA ILE A 10 -54.07 -3.85 10.04
C ILE A 10 -52.96 -2.90 10.47
N ILE A 11 -52.04 -3.40 11.30
CA ILE A 11 -50.81 -2.68 11.65
C ILE A 11 -49.92 -2.71 10.41
N ILE A 12 -50.04 -1.70 9.56
CA ILE A 12 -49.06 -1.46 8.49
C ILE A 12 -47.80 -0.98 9.19
N SER A 13 -46.89 -1.90 9.50
CA SER A 13 -45.54 -1.55 9.91
C SER A 13 -44.89 -0.83 8.74
N VAL A 14 -44.84 0.50 8.80
CA VAL A 14 -44.09 1.32 7.85
C VAL A 14 -42.62 1.02 8.11
N VAL A 15 -42.09 -0.01 7.45
CA VAL A 15 -40.65 -0.26 7.44
C VAL A 15 -40.06 0.89 6.62
N SER A 16 -39.59 1.92 7.31
CA SER A 16 -38.87 3.01 6.67
C SER A 16 -37.60 2.42 6.05
N VAL A 17 -37.66 2.08 4.77
CA VAL A 17 -36.48 1.78 3.97
C VAL A 17 -35.64 3.05 3.99
N THR A 18 -34.58 3.08 4.79
CA THR A 18 -33.64 4.20 4.82
C THR A 18 -32.86 4.18 3.51
N THR A 19 -33.45 4.71 2.45
CA THR A 19 -32.74 5.01 1.21
C THR A 19 -31.73 6.10 1.55
N GLY A 20 -30.44 5.74 1.57
CA GLY A 20 -29.39 6.70 1.89
C GLY A 20 -29.47 7.92 0.98
N SER A 21 -29.71 9.10 1.57
CA SER A 21 -29.94 10.36 0.84
C SER A 21 -28.84 10.63 -0.20
N PRO A 22 -29.19 10.88 -1.47
CA PRO A 22 -28.23 11.20 -2.55
C PRO A 22 -27.24 12.32 -2.18
N GLY A 23 -27.67 13.31 -1.40
CA GLY A 23 -26.81 14.42 -0.94
C GLY A 23 -25.68 13.99 0.00
N LYS A 24 -25.89 12.94 0.81
CA LYS A 24 -24.85 12.41 1.71
C LYS A 24 -23.71 11.78 0.91
N LYS A 25 -24.04 11.01 -0.13
CA LYS A 25 -23.04 10.36 -1.01
C LYS A 25 -22.22 11.38 -1.79
N LEU A 26 -22.86 12.44 -2.30
CA LEU A 26 -22.16 13.52 -3.01
C LEU A 26 -21.14 14.24 -2.11
N ASN A 27 -21.52 14.57 -0.87
CA ASN A 27 -20.59 15.19 0.08
C ASN A 27 -19.41 14.26 0.42
N MET A 28 -19.67 12.96 0.65
CA MET A 28 -18.61 11.99 0.88
C MET A 28 -17.66 11.89 -0.32
N PHE A 29 -18.20 11.91 -1.54
CA PHE A 29 -17.41 11.92 -2.77
C PHE A 29 -16.51 13.17 -2.86
N HIS A 30 -17.04 14.37 -2.65
CA HIS A 30 -16.22 15.60 -2.69
C HIS A 30 -15.10 15.59 -1.64
N LYS A 31 -15.39 15.14 -0.42
CA LYS A 31 -14.38 15.00 0.64
C LYS A 31 -13.30 14.00 0.25
N HIS A 32 -13.70 12.85 -0.29
CA HIS A 32 -12.77 11.84 -0.75
C HIS A 32 -11.89 12.36 -1.89
N PHE A 33 -12.49 13.01 -2.89
CA PHE A 33 -11.78 13.60 -4.02
C PHE A 33 -10.76 14.65 -3.56
N ALA A 34 -11.16 15.57 -2.69
CA ALA A 34 -10.28 16.58 -2.11
C ALA A 34 -9.14 15.98 -1.27
N ALA A 35 -9.36 14.81 -0.65
CA ALA A 35 -8.31 14.10 0.06
C ALA A 35 -7.31 13.48 -0.93
N VAL A 36 -7.77 12.78 -1.97
CA VAL A 36 -6.93 12.15 -2.99
C VAL A 36 -6.10 13.19 -3.76
N ASP A 37 -6.68 14.36 -4.04
CA ASP A 37 -6.00 15.42 -4.80
C ASP A 37 -4.73 15.96 -4.09
N LYS A 38 -4.65 15.82 -2.75
CA LYS A 38 -3.49 16.21 -1.95
C LYS A 38 -2.29 15.26 -2.10
N PHE A 39 -2.51 14.02 -2.56
CA PHE A 39 -1.45 13.02 -2.69
C PHE A 39 -0.85 13.06 -4.09
N LYS A 40 -0.15 14.14 -4.45
CA LYS A 40 0.54 14.25 -5.74
C LYS A 40 1.79 13.37 -5.76
N CYS A 41 2.06 12.73 -6.89
CA CYS A 41 3.33 12.05 -7.11
C CYS A 41 4.47 13.09 -7.13
N LYS A 42 5.31 13.09 -6.09
CA LYS A 42 6.46 14.00 -5.97
C LYS A 42 7.51 13.44 -5.04
N ASP A 43 7.14 13.22 -3.78
CA ASP A 43 8.07 12.84 -2.73
C ASP A 43 8.00 11.32 -2.47
N PRO A 44 9.14 10.60 -2.61
CA PRO A 44 9.23 9.19 -2.26
C PRO A 44 8.74 8.91 -0.83
N GLN A 45 8.10 7.76 -0.61
CA GLN A 45 7.63 7.34 0.71
C GLN A 45 8.53 6.23 1.28
N PRO A 46 8.80 6.22 2.60
CA PRO A 46 9.57 5.15 3.23
C PRO A 46 8.82 3.83 3.17
N ARG A 47 9.53 2.74 2.82
CA ARG A 47 8.98 1.39 2.78
C ARG A 47 9.93 0.41 3.44
N ALA A 48 9.36 -0.49 4.25
CA ALA A 48 10.06 -1.68 4.72
C ALA A 48 10.21 -2.66 3.54
N ILE A 49 11.43 -3.10 3.29
CA ILE A 49 11.79 -4.00 2.19
C ILE A 49 12.56 -5.16 2.79
N ALA A 50 12.12 -6.38 2.49
CA ALA A 50 12.78 -7.59 2.98
C ALA A 50 14.13 -7.78 2.27
N ILE A 51 15.14 -8.24 3.00
CA ILE A 51 16.46 -8.49 2.41
C ILE A 51 16.41 -9.53 1.28
N SER A 52 15.41 -10.43 1.31
CA SER A 52 15.17 -11.42 0.26
C SER A 52 14.88 -10.82 -1.11
N GLU A 53 14.52 -9.53 -1.20
CA GLU A 53 14.38 -8.83 -2.48
C GLU A 53 15.73 -8.51 -3.14
N PHE A 54 16.81 -8.46 -2.37
CA PHE A 54 18.16 -8.16 -2.87
C PHE A 54 19.04 -9.41 -3.01
N LEU A 55 18.81 -10.42 -2.18
CA LEU A 55 19.58 -11.65 -2.20
C LEU A 55 19.01 -12.65 -3.19
N ASN A 56 19.90 -13.35 -3.91
CA ASN A 56 19.47 -14.48 -4.73
C ASN A 56 18.95 -15.62 -3.83
N LYS A 57 18.05 -16.46 -4.37
CA LYS A 57 17.48 -17.59 -3.64
C LYS A 57 18.54 -18.58 -3.15
N SER A 58 19.67 -18.68 -3.84
CA SER A 58 20.77 -19.58 -3.49
C SER A 58 21.42 -19.21 -2.16
N ILE A 59 21.66 -17.92 -1.89
CA ILE A 59 22.21 -17.43 -0.62
C ILE A 59 21.21 -17.68 0.51
N ILE A 60 19.92 -17.42 0.28
CA ILE A 60 18.86 -17.63 1.29
C ILE A 60 18.67 -19.13 1.59
N SER A 61 18.90 -20.00 0.61
CA SER A 61 18.70 -21.44 0.73
C SER A 61 19.78 -22.17 1.54
N GLU A 62 20.87 -21.50 1.90
CA GLU A 62 21.81 -22.03 2.88
C GLU A 62 21.06 -22.21 4.20
N ALA A 63 20.69 -23.46 4.49
CA ALA A 63 20.01 -23.80 5.72
C ALA A 63 20.83 -23.21 6.87
N ASN A 64 20.18 -22.37 7.67
CA ASN A 64 20.69 -21.79 8.93
C ASN A 64 21.49 -20.47 8.84
N LEU A 65 21.34 -19.67 7.79
CA LEU A 65 21.76 -18.27 7.84
C LEU A 65 20.71 -17.41 8.57
N MET A 66 21.10 -16.80 9.70
CA MET A 66 20.29 -15.75 10.33
C MET A 66 20.85 -14.39 9.93
N ILE A 67 20.09 -13.64 9.16
CA ILE A 67 20.46 -12.31 8.68
C ILE A 67 19.83 -11.26 9.60
N SER A 68 20.62 -10.26 10.02
CA SER A 68 20.17 -9.15 10.84
C SER A 68 20.68 -7.81 10.30
N PRO A 69 19.80 -6.80 10.10
CA PRO A 69 18.34 -6.92 10.12
C PRO A 69 17.82 -7.78 8.95
N ASP A 70 16.59 -8.29 9.05
CA ASP A 70 15.91 -9.03 7.96
C ASP A 70 15.15 -8.10 6.99
N ILE A 71 14.99 -6.83 7.38
CA ILE A 71 14.38 -5.76 6.60
C ILE A 71 15.29 -4.52 6.57
N THR A 72 15.08 -3.68 5.56
CA THR A 72 15.65 -2.34 5.46
C THR A 72 14.54 -1.33 5.16
N VAL A 73 14.83 -0.04 5.33
CA VAL A 73 13.92 1.04 4.94
C VAL A 73 14.53 1.79 3.77
N LEU A 74 13.82 1.84 2.64
CA LEU A 74 14.18 2.67 1.49
C LEU A 74 12.99 3.53 1.07
N HIS A 75 13.29 4.68 0.50
CA HIS A 75 12.33 5.58 -0.11
C HIS A 75 11.96 5.09 -1.51
N ARG A 76 10.65 4.99 -1.78
CA ARG A 76 10.11 4.46 -3.04
C ARG A 76 8.97 5.31 -3.57
N CYS A 77 8.91 5.45 -4.89
CA CYS A 77 7.87 6.21 -5.59
C CYS A 77 6.59 5.41 -5.87
N GLY A 78 6.68 4.08 -5.88
CA GLY A 78 5.49 3.24 -6.06
C GLY A 78 4.45 3.61 -5.01
N GLN A 79 3.23 3.97 -5.44
CA GLN A 79 2.13 4.44 -4.59
C GLN A 79 2.46 5.66 -3.69
N ALA A 80 3.50 6.43 -3.98
CA ALA A 80 3.81 7.66 -3.23
C ALA A 80 2.81 8.79 -3.49
N GLY A 81 2.12 8.73 -4.64
CA GLY A 81 1.04 9.65 -4.98
C GLY A 81 0.27 9.20 -6.21
N CYS A 82 -0.72 9.99 -6.58
CA CYS A 82 -1.59 9.78 -7.73
C CYS A 82 -1.04 10.48 -8.98
N CYS A 83 -1.35 9.89 -10.13
CA CYS A 83 -1.08 10.43 -11.45
C CYS A 83 -2.38 10.45 -12.27
N HIS A 84 -2.52 11.46 -13.13
CA HIS A 84 -3.64 11.51 -14.07
C HIS A 84 -3.35 10.60 -15.27
N LYS A 85 -4.38 9.87 -15.73
CA LYS A 85 -4.51 9.18 -17.03
C LYS A 85 -3.24 8.48 -17.57
N ASN A 86 -3.23 7.15 -17.58
CA ASN A 86 -2.21 6.30 -18.25
C ASN A 86 -0.75 6.60 -17.84
N LYS A 87 -0.56 7.17 -16.65
CA LYS A 87 0.74 7.44 -16.04
C LYS A 87 0.84 6.75 -14.69
N THR A 88 2.06 6.42 -14.29
CA THR A 88 2.37 5.85 -12.98
C THR A 88 3.41 6.70 -12.27
N CYS A 89 3.33 6.71 -10.94
CA CYS A 89 4.32 7.40 -10.11
C CYS A 89 5.59 6.55 -10.07
N GLN A 90 6.65 7.04 -10.69
CA GLN A 90 7.92 6.35 -10.86
C GLN A 90 9.08 7.22 -10.37
N ALA A 91 10.26 6.62 -10.20
CA ALA A 91 11.46 7.36 -9.84
C ALA A 91 11.86 8.32 -10.98
N HIS A 92 12.06 9.59 -10.63
CA HIS A 92 12.72 10.57 -11.50
C HIS A 92 14.21 10.65 -11.17
N LYS A 93 14.55 10.66 -9.88
CA LYS A 93 15.94 10.58 -9.39
C LYS A 93 16.09 9.49 -8.35
N THR A 94 17.26 8.86 -8.37
CA THR A 94 17.67 7.87 -7.39
C THR A 94 19.09 8.16 -6.91
N GLU A 95 19.41 7.65 -5.73
CA GLU A 95 20.76 7.55 -5.21
C GLU A 95 21.07 6.07 -4.92
N THR A 96 22.33 5.71 -5.05
CA THR A 96 22.80 4.37 -4.71
C THR A 96 23.27 4.36 -3.27
N VAL A 97 22.71 3.46 -2.46
CA VAL A 97 23.07 3.30 -1.05
C VAL A 97 23.64 1.91 -0.79
N THR A 98 24.56 1.82 0.15
CA THR A 98 25.11 0.55 0.64
C THR A 98 24.43 0.18 1.94
N LEU A 99 23.82 -1.00 1.98
CA LEU A 99 23.16 -1.56 3.14
C LEU A 99 24.03 -2.67 3.71
N VAL A 100 24.37 -2.58 4.99
CA VAL A 100 25.23 -3.55 5.66
C VAL A 100 24.37 -4.50 6.49
N PHE A 101 24.53 -5.80 6.26
CA PHE A 101 23.80 -6.84 7.00
C PHE A 101 24.76 -7.80 7.69
N LEU A 102 24.37 -8.26 8.88
CA LEU A 102 25.07 -9.30 9.62
C LEU A 102 24.49 -10.66 9.27
N ILE A 103 25.34 -11.58 8.81
CA ILE A 103 25.04 -12.99 8.66
C ILE A 103 25.63 -13.76 9.85
N ASN A 104 24.78 -14.43 10.62
CA ASN A 104 25.19 -15.35 11.66
C ASN A 104 25.18 -16.78 11.13
N LYS A 105 26.36 -17.40 11.03
CA LYS A 105 26.52 -18.81 10.65
C LYS A 105 26.53 -19.70 11.91
N LYS A 106 26.04 -20.95 11.78
CA LYS A 106 25.90 -21.96 12.86
C LYS A 106 27.13 -22.22 13.76
N ARG A 107 28.32 -21.73 13.40
CA ARG A 107 29.59 -21.91 14.13
C ARG A 107 30.13 -20.61 14.76
N SER A 108 29.25 -19.67 15.10
CA SER A 108 29.62 -18.37 15.70
C SER A 108 30.48 -17.46 14.81
N HIS A 109 30.59 -17.77 13.52
CA HIS A 109 31.20 -16.86 12.55
C HIS A 109 30.17 -15.80 12.18
N LYS A 110 30.52 -14.54 12.47
CA LYS A 110 29.81 -13.35 12.04
C LYS A 110 30.45 -12.85 10.77
N GLU A 111 29.64 -12.59 9.76
CA GLU A 111 30.07 -12.01 8.49
C GLU A 111 29.20 -10.80 8.20
N TYR A 112 29.82 -9.71 7.77
CA TYR A 112 29.10 -8.54 7.27
C TYR A 112 29.07 -8.58 5.76
N ILE A 113 27.90 -8.35 5.17
CA ILE A 113 27.74 -8.25 3.73
C ILE A 113 27.23 -6.87 3.36
N ASP A 114 27.76 -6.35 2.26
CA ASP A 114 27.34 -5.09 1.66
C ASP A 114 26.38 -5.38 0.51
N VAL A 115 25.19 -4.79 0.59
CA VAL A 115 24.15 -4.90 -0.41
C VAL A 115 23.87 -3.53 -0.99
N THR A 116 24.07 -3.38 -2.30
CA THR A 116 23.77 -2.14 -3.01
C THR A 116 22.28 -2.06 -3.34
N ALA A 117 21.65 -0.93 -3.00
CA ALA A 117 20.25 -0.68 -3.31
C ALA A 117 20.05 0.73 -3.89
N GLN A 118 18.95 0.91 -4.65
CA GLN A 118 18.51 2.21 -5.13
C GLN A 118 17.55 2.84 -4.12
N ASN A 119 17.85 4.02 -3.61
CA ASN A 119 16.94 4.84 -2.83
C ASN A 119 16.37 5.94 -3.73
N HIS A 120 15.05 6.11 -3.77
CA HIS A 120 14.46 7.14 -4.63
C HIS A 120 14.52 8.48 -3.90
N THR A 121 14.87 9.55 -4.61
CA THR A 121 14.99 10.89 -4.04
C THR A 121 13.97 11.87 -4.62
N GLU A 122 13.48 11.63 -5.84
CA GLU A 122 12.39 12.40 -6.46
C GLU A 122 11.52 11.48 -7.31
N CYS A 123 10.20 11.74 -7.33
CA CYS A 123 9.22 10.99 -8.12
C CYS A 123 8.55 11.87 -9.18
N GLU A 124 8.11 11.24 -10.27
CA GLU A 124 7.37 11.90 -11.33
C GLU A 124 6.32 10.97 -11.96
N CYS A 125 5.25 11.55 -12.48
CA CYS A 125 4.26 10.84 -13.29
C CYS A 125 4.79 10.56 -14.70
N GLN A 126 5.23 9.32 -14.91
CA GLN A 126 5.75 8.84 -16.19
C GLN A 126 4.71 7.98 -16.92
N PRO A 127 4.73 7.91 -18.27
CA PRO A 127 3.85 7.00 -19.01
C PRO A 127 3.95 5.56 -18.52
N LEU A 128 2.84 4.81 -18.57
CA LEU A 128 2.86 3.38 -18.31
C LEU A 128 3.85 2.69 -19.26
N VAL A 129 4.94 2.14 -18.72
CA VAL A 129 5.84 1.28 -19.47
C VAL A 129 5.16 -0.09 -19.57
N ASN A 130 4.64 -0.42 -20.74
CA ASN A 130 4.17 -1.77 -21.07
C ASN A 130 5.38 -2.70 -21.18
N ASN A 131 5.93 -3.14 -20.05
CA ASN A 131 6.86 -4.27 -20.07
C ASN A 131 6.06 -5.57 -20.07
N PRO A 132 6.14 -6.41 -21.12
CA PRO A 132 5.64 -7.77 -21.04
C PRO A 132 6.37 -8.46 -19.88
N LYS A 133 5.59 -8.98 -18.94
CA LYS A 133 6.07 -9.80 -17.84
C LYS A 133 6.70 -11.10 -18.34
#